data_AF-A0A3A9K395-F1
#
_entry.id   AF-A0A3A9K395-F1
#
_cell.length_a   1.000
_cell.length_b   1.000
_cell.length_c   1.000
_cell.angle_alpha   90.00
_cell.angle_beta   90.00
_cell.angle_gamma   90.00
#
_symmetry.space_group_name_H-M   'P 1'
#
loop_
_entity.id
_entity.type
_entity.pdbx_description
1 polymer ?
#
loop_
_entity_poly.entity_id
_entity_poly.type
_entity_poly.pdbx_seq_one_letter_code
_entity_poly.pdbx_strand_id
1 'polypeptide(L)'
;MEEYIPLQISDEFKSSYYNLFYQLSKEAFETAKEHAGHKRYMTKKEACEYIGISFTHLKKLEMPIIEIRGKFLIDREDITAFMNKHKK
;
A
#
# COMPACT_ATOMS: atom_id res chain seq x y z
N MET A 1 38.60 2.49 32.61
CA MET A 1 38.04 1.16 32.33
C MET A 1 36.54 1.32 32.39
N GLU A 2 35.83 1.16 31.29
CA GLU A 2 34.37 1.16 31.30
C GLU A 2 33.90 -0.13 31.97
N GLU A 3 33.32 -0.01 33.15
CA GLU A 3 32.71 -1.13 33.86
C GLU A 3 31.37 -1.45 33.20
N TYR A 4 31.37 -2.50 32.37
CA TYR A 4 30.14 -3.07 31.84
C TYR A 4 29.52 -3.97 32.92
N ILE A 5 28.40 -3.54 33.50
CA ILE A 5 27.57 -4.39 34.36
C ILE A 5 26.82 -5.35 33.43
N PRO A 6 27.07 -6.68 33.49
CA PRO A 6 26.36 -7.63 32.66
C PRO A 6 24.90 -7.68 33.10
N LEU A 7 24.05 -7.03 32.32
CA LEU A 7 22.61 -7.04 32.50
C LEU A 7 22.12 -8.47 32.19
N GLN A 8 21.84 -9.25 33.22
CA GLN A 8 21.29 -10.58 33.06
C GLN A 8 19.83 -10.47 32.61
N ILE A 9 19.62 -10.57 31.31
CA ILE A 9 18.28 -10.58 30.72
C ILE A 9 17.63 -11.93 30.99
N SER A 10 16.53 -11.93 31.73
CA SER A 10 15.74 -13.14 31.99
C SER A 10 15.16 -13.71 30.69
N ASP A 11 14.98 -15.03 30.64
CA ASP A 11 14.43 -15.67 29.45
C ASP A 11 12.95 -15.31 29.20
N GLU A 12 12.22 -14.95 30.26
CA GLU A 12 10.87 -14.38 30.16
C GLU A 12 10.87 -13.03 29.44
N PHE A 13 11.83 -12.16 29.76
CA PHE A 13 11.97 -10.87 29.09
C PHE A 13 12.34 -11.05 27.62
N LYS A 14 13.29 -11.95 27.30
CA LYS A 14 13.64 -12.26 25.91
C LYS A 14 12.41 -12.72 25.14
N SER A 15 11.64 -13.65 25.70
CA SER A 15 10.44 -14.20 25.06
C SER A 15 9.40 -13.11 24.80
N SER A 16 9.18 -12.23 25.78
CA SER A 16 8.26 -11.10 25.66
C SER A 16 8.71 -10.09 24.60
N TYR A 17 10.01 -9.79 24.55
CA TYR A 17 10.61 -8.93 23.54
C TYR A 17 10.49 -9.52 22.14
N TYR A 18 10.77 -10.81 21.96
CA TYR A 18 10.63 -11.48 20.66
C TYR A 18 9.18 -11.47 20.18
N ASN A 19 8.22 -11.71 21.08
CA ASN A 19 6.79 -11.64 20.74
C ASN A 19 6.38 -10.22 20.31
N LEU A 20 6.82 -9.20 21.05
CA LEU A 20 6.56 -7.80 20.69
C LEU A 20 7.15 -7.46 19.32
N PHE A 21 8.42 -7.81 19.10
CA PHE A 21 9.12 -7.57 17.84
C PHE A 21 8.43 -8.30 16.66
N TYR A 22 8.01 -9.55 16.88
CA TYR A 22 7.30 -10.33 15.88
C TYR A 22 5.96 -9.67 15.51
N GLN A 23 5.18 -9.22 16.50
CA GLN A 23 3.91 -8.53 16.24
C GLN A 23 4.12 -7.24 15.44
N LEU A 24 5.07 -6.39 15.84
CA LEU A 24 5.41 -5.15 15.12
C LEU A 24 5.85 -5.45 13.68
N SER A 25 6.70 -6.46 13.49
CA SER A 25 7.18 -6.85 12.17
C SER A 25 6.05 -7.37 11.28
N LYS A 26 5.15 -8.17 11.86
CA LYS A 26 3.99 -8.71 11.15
C LYS A 26 3.05 -7.59 10.71
N GLU A 27 2.74 -6.64 11.58
CA GLU A 27 1.86 -5.51 11.28
C GLU A 27 2.46 -4.59 10.21
N ALA A 28 3.76 -4.30 10.30
CA ALA A 28 4.47 -3.55 9.27
C ALA A 28 4.46 -4.28 7.92
N PHE A 29 4.65 -5.61 7.93
CA PHE A 29 4.62 -6.42 6.72
C PHE A 29 3.21 -6.52 6.12
N GLU A 30 2.17 -6.69 6.92
CA GLU A 30 0.78 -6.72 6.47
C GLU A 30 0.38 -5.38 5.85
N THR A 31 0.71 -4.27 6.49
CA THR A 31 0.49 -2.91 5.95
C THR A 31 1.25 -2.72 4.63
N ALA A 32 2.52 -3.14 4.58
CA ALA A 32 3.30 -3.08 3.35
C ALA A 32 2.73 -3.99 2.25
N LYS A 33 2.18 -5.15 2.60
CA LYS A 33 1.56 -6.11 1.68
C LYS A 33 0.22 -5.59 1.13
N GLU A 34 -0.59 -4.93 1.94
CA GLU A 34 -1.80 -4.23 1.48
C GLU A 34 -1.45 -3.12 0.48
N HIS A 35 -0.39 -2.37 0.75
CA HIS A 35 0.14 -1.36 -0.17
C HIS A 35 0.82 -1.96 -1.41
N ALA A 36 1.42 -3.16 -1.31
CA ALA A 36 2.10 -3.83 -2.41
C ALA A 36 1.15 -4.66 -3.32
N GLY A 37 0.07 -5.20 -2.75
CA GLY A 37 -0.89 -6.08 -3.43
C GLY A 37 -1.85 -5.33 -4.36
N HIS A 38 -2.08 -4.05 -4.10
CA HIS A 38 -2.84 -3.18 -4.97
C HIS A 38 -1.89 -2.20 -5.64
N LYS A 39 -1.59 -2.42 -6.92
CA LYS A 39 -0.88 -1.42 -7.74
C LYS A 39 -1.59 -0.09 -7.59
N ARG A 40 -0.99 0.83 -6.82
CA ARG A 40 -1.46 2.21 -6.66
C ARG A 40 -1.68 2.85 -8.02
N TYR A 41 -0.74 2.60 -8.94
CA TYR A 41 -0.77 3.09 -10.30
C TYR A 41 -1.18 1.98 -11.26
N MET A 42 -2.35 2.15 -11.87
CA MET A 42 -2.92 1.21 -12.83
C MET A 42 -2.74 1.72 -14.25
N THR A 43 -2.45 0.83 -15.19
CA THR A 43 -2.58 1.15 -16.61
C THR A 43 -4.04 1.40 -16.97
N LYS A 44 -4.30 2.04 -18.12
CA LYS A 44 -5.67 2.26 -18.60
C LYS A 44 -6.49 0.96 -18.70
N LYS A 45 -5.84 -0.16 -19.02
CA LYS A 45 -6.50 -1.47 -19.09
C LYS A 45 -6.88 -1.98 -17.70
N GLU A 46 -5.95 -1.94 -16.75
CA GLU A 46 -6.19 -2.34 -15.35
C GLU A 46 -7.25 -1.44 -14.70
N ALA A 47 -7.27 -0.14 -14.99
CA ALA A 47 -8.29 0.78 -14.51
C ALA A 47 -9.69 0.47 -15.06
N CYS A 48 -9.79 0.08 -16.34
CA CYS A 48 -11.06 -0.38 -16.92
C CYS A 48 -11.60 -1.62 -16.21
N GLU A 49 -10.73 -2.60 -15.95
CA GLU A 49 -11.07 -3.83 -15.22
C GLU A 49 -11.45 -3.54 -13.76
N TYR A 50 -10.76 -2.61 -13.10
CA TYR A 50 -11.02 -2.21 -11.72
C TYR A 50 -12.38 -1.53 -11.52
N ILE A 51 -12.79 -0.66 -12.45
CA ILE A 51 -14.05 0.09 -12.38
C ILE A 51 -15.21 -0.69 -13.04
N GLY A 52 -14.89 -1.67 -13.90
CA GLY A 52 -15.89 -2.44 -14.65
C GLY A 52 -16.48 -1.69 -15.85
N ILE A 53 -15.69 -0.83 -16.51
CA ILE A 53 -16.12 -0.03 -17.67
C ILE A 53 -15.29 -0.33 -18.92
N SER A 54 -15.84 -0.04 -20.11
CA SER A 54 -15.07 -0.17 -21.36
C SER A 54 -14.06 0.98 -21.54
N PHE A 55 -13.01 0.72 -22.32
CA PHE A 55 -11.96 1.70 -22.62
C PHE A 55 -12.49 3.00 -23.25
N THR A 56 -13.54 2.90 -24.06
CA THR A 56 -14.22 4.05 -24.67
C THR A 56 -14.91 4.92 -23.63
N HIS A 57 -15.48 4.33 -22.58
CA HIS A 57 -16.05 5.08 -21.46
C HIS A 57 -14.96 5.69 -20.58
N LEU A 58 -13.86 4.97 -20.33
CA LEU A 58 -12.71 5.51 -19.61
C LEU A 58 -12.16 6.79 -20.27
N LYS A 59 -12.07 6.80 -21.61
CA LYS A 59 -11.60 7.97 -22.37
C LYS A 59 -12.50 9.20 -22.22
N LYS A 60 -13.80 9.01 -21.98
CA LYS A 60 -14.77 10.11 -21.78
C LYS A 60 -14.75 10.68 -20.36
N LEU A 61 -14.24 9.94 -19.40
CA LEU A 61 -14.24 10.33 -17.98
C LEU A 61 -13.11 11.29 -17.63
N GLU A 62 -12.17 11.56 -18.55
CA GLU A 62 -11.05 12.50 -18.37
C GLU A 62 -10.36 12.39 -17.00
N MET A 63 -10.11 11.16 -16.56
CA MET A 63 -9.42 10.93 -15.28
C MET A 63 -8.00 11.49 -15.30
N PRO A 64 -7.48 11.94 -14.15
CA PRO A 64 -6.08 12.37 -14.04
C PRO A 64 -5.15 11.19 -14.39
N ILE A 65 -4.25 11.43 -15.33
CA ILE A 65 -3.25 10.47 -15.77
C ILE A 65 -1.88 10.98 -15.33
N ILE A 66 -1.10 10.12 -14.70
CA ILE A 66 0.26 10.38 -14.26
C ILE A 66 1.21 9.64 -15.20
N GLU A 67 2.24 10.33 -15.69
CA GLU A 67 3.30 9.71 -16.46
C GLU A 67 4.47 9.31 -15.54
N ILE A 68 4.74 8.01 -15.43
CA ILE A 68 5.87 7.48 -14.67
C ILE A 68 6.75 6.69 -15.64
N ARG A 69 7.99 7.16 -15.87
CA ARG A 69 8.98 6.51 -16.75
C ARG A 69 8.43 6.19 -18.16
N GLY A 70 7.70 7.13 -18.77
CA GLY A 70 7.14 6.97 -20.12
C GLY A 70 5.88 6.10 -20.21
N LYS A 71 5.31 5.68 -19.08
CA LYS A 71 4.04 4.94 -19.02
C LYS A 71 2.95 5.82 -18.42
N PHE A 72 1.82 5.90 -19.11
CA PHE A 72 0.60 6.55 -18.63
C PHE A 72 -0.14 5.63 -17.66
N LEU A 73 -0.20 6.04 -16.40
CA LEU A 73 -0.86 5.33 -15.31
C LEU A 73 -1.92 6.22 -14.66
N ILE A 74 -2.84 5.61 -13.94
CA ILE A 74 -3.93 6.26 -13.22
C ILE A 74 -3.81 5.82 -11.76
N ASP A 75 -3.84 6.77 -10.82
CA ASP A 75 -3.84 6.45 -9.39
C ASP A 75 -5.22 5.90 -8.98
N ARG A 76 -5.22 4.80 -8.22
CA ARG A 76 -6.42 4.20 -7.65
C ARG A 76 -7.17 5.16 -6.73
N GLU A 77 -6.46 5.99 -5.98
CA GLU A 77 -7.06 6.99 -5.09
C GLU A 77 -7.86 8.01 -5.91
N ASP A 78 -7.30 8.48 -7.03
CA ASP A 78 -7.97 9.41 -7.94
C ASP A 78 -9.21 8.79 -8.59
N ILE A 79 -9.13 7.51 -8.99
CA ILE A 79 -10.31 6.76 -9.49
C ILE A 79 -11.41 6.76 -8.42
N THR A 80 -11.06 6.47 -7.18
CA THR A 80 -12.03 6.36 -6.08
C THR A 80 -12.64 7.71 -5.76
N ALA A 81 -11.83 8.77 -5.71
CA ALA A 81 -12.29 10.15 -5.52
C ALA A 81 -13.22 10.61 -6.66
N PHE A 82 -12.88 10.30 -7.91
CA PHE A 82 -13.69 10.60 -9.08
C PHE A 82 -15.05 9.88 -9.00
N MET A 83 -15.05 8.57 -8.75
CA MET A 83 -16.29 7.78 -8.66
C MET A 83 -17.19 8.26 -7.52
N ASN A 84 -16.63 8.64 -6.38
CA ASN A 84 -17.39 9.19 -5.26
C ASN A 84 -18.01 10.56 -5.58
N LYS A 85 -17.30 11.40 -6.33
CA LYS A 85 -17.82 12.71 -6.78
C LYS A 85 -19.00 12.59 -7.74
N HIS A 86 -19.04 11.53 -8.55
CA HIS A 86 -20.05 11.29 -9.58
C HIS A 86 -21.18 10.32 -9.18
N LYS A 87 -21.17 9.82 -7.94
CA LYS A 87 -22.16 8.87 -7.38
C LYS A 87 -23.50 9.50 -6.95
N LYS A 88 -23.88 10.65 -7.52
CA LYS A 88 -25.17 11.30 -7.24
C LYS A 88 -26.32 10.62 -7.99
#